data_AF-A0ABD5UYY9-F1
#
_entry.id   AF-A0ABD5UYY9-F1
#
_cell.length_a   1.000
_cell.length_b   1.000
_cell.length_c   1.000
_cell.angle_alpha   90.00
_cell.angle_beta   90.00
_cell.angle_gamma   90.00
#
_symmetry.space_group_name_H-M   'P 1'
#
loop_
_entity.id
_entity.type
_entity.pdbx_description
1 polymer ?
#
loop_
_entity_poly.entity_id
_entity_poly.type
_entity_poly.pdbx_seq_one_letter_code
_entity_poly.pdbx_strand_id
1 'polypeptide(L)' 'MKTSAGLQDSGTADESDGENIEADPALSELIDRHEDTDWSKVPGISATEASAWTARLIEAQETIQEGEFDE' A
#
# COMPACT_ATOMS: atom_id res chain seq x y z
N MET A 1 -9.63 40.30 30.61
CA MET A 1 -10.18 39.94 29.29
C MET A 1 -10.29 38.43 29.25
N LYS A 2 -11.49 37.88 29.01
CA LYS A 2 -11.74 36.43 28.89
C LYS A 2 -11.99 36.13 27.41
N THR A 3 -11.24 35.22 26.82
CA THR A 3 -11.61 34.58 25.55
C THR A 3 -11.88 33.12 25.87
N SER A 4 -13.18 32.81 25.98
CA SER A 4 -13.74 31.46 26.05
C SER A 4 -14.11 31.00 24.63
N ALA A 5 -14.31 29.68 24.51
CA ALA A 5 -14.66 28.88 23.32
C ALA A 5 -13.44 28.62 22.43
N GLY A 6 -12.83 27.43 22.46
CA GLY A 6 -13.49 26.14 22.30
C GLY A 6 -13.43 25.80 20.82
N LEU A 7 -12.30 25.24 20.39
CA LEU A 7 -12.20 24.61 19.08
C LEU A 7 -11.74 23.19 19.32
N GLN A 8 -12.66 22.30 18.97
CA GLN A 8 -12.67 20.91 19.32
C GLN A 8 -11.41 20.20 18.79
N ASP A 9 -10.84 19.37 19.65
CA ASP A 9 -10.02 18.24 19.28
C ASP A 9 -10.90 17.29 18.45
N SER A 10 -11.06 17.58 17.16
CA SER A 10 -11.58 16.62 16.20
C SER A 10 -10.41 15.73 15.80
N GLY A 11 -10.03 14.87 16.74
CA GLY A 11 -9.38 13.60 16.44
C GLY A 11 -10.31 12.83 15.52
N THR A 12 -10.18 13.08 14.22
CA THR A 12 -10.79 12.25 13.19
C THR A 12 -9.83 11.08 13.02
N ALA A 13 -9.81 10.21 14.03
CA ALA A 13 -9.46 8.81 13.84
C ALA A 13 -10.65 8.18 13.12
N ASP A 14 -10.85 8.58 11.86
CA ASP A 14 -11.54 7.74 10.90
C ASP A 14 -10.46 6.78 10.42
N GLU A 15 -10.20 5.79 11.28
CA GLU A 15 -9.50 4.57 10.93
C GLU A 15 -10.14 4.11 9.63
N SER A 16 -9.45 4.30 8.52
CA SER A 16 -9.90 3.90 7.19
C SER A 16 -9.82 2.38 7.07
N ASP A 17 -10.59 1.70 7.92
CA ASP A 17 -10.78 0.25 7.98
C ASP A 17 -11.86 -0.15 6.95
N GLY A 18 -11.69 0.34 5.73
CA GLY A 18 -12.60 0.11 4.61
C GLY A 18 -11.89 -0.15 3.29
N GLU A 19 -10.56 -0.05 3.24
CA GLU A 19 -9.77 -0.17 2.01
C GLU A 19 -9.09 -1.55 1.85
N ASN A 20 -9.36 -2.52 2.73
CA ASN A 20 -8.67 -3.81 2.65
C ASN A 20 -9.14 -4.68 1.46
N ILE A 21 -10.44 -4.66 1.14
CA ILE A 21 -11.03 -5.50 0.07
C ILE A 21 -10.71 -5.03 -1.36
N GLU A 22 -10.43 -3.73 -1.56
CA GLU A 22 -10.06 -3.19 -2.88
C GLU A 22 -8.54 -3.22 -3.14
N ALA A 23 -7.73 -3.37 -2.09
CA ALA A 23 -6.27 -3.38 -2.18
C ALA A 23 -5.70 -4.69 -2.75
N ASP A 24 -6.27 -5.85 -2.41
CA ASP A 24 -5.77 -7.16 -2.87
C ASP A 24 -5.90 -7.40 -4.39
N PRO A 25 -7.06 -7.12 -5.05
CA PRO A 25 -7.15 -7.23 -6.50
C PRO A 25 -6.30 -6.17 -7.21
N ALA A 26 -6.16 -4.97 -6.63
CA ALA A 26 -5.32 -3.90 -7.19
C ALA A 26 -3.82 -4.23 -7.09
N LEU A 27 -3.39 -4.88 -6.01
CA LEU A 27 -2.01 -5.34 -5.83
C LEU A 27 -1.67 -6.51 -6.74
N SER A 28 -2.59 -7.46 -6.91
CA SER A 28 -2.44 -8.56 -7.87
C SER A 28 -2.24 -8.03 -9.29
N GLU A 29 -3.09 -7.09 -9.73
CA GLU A 29 -2.96 -6.46 -11.06
C GLU A 29 -1.64 -5.66 -11.18
N LEU A 30 -1.20 -5.02 -10.10
CA LEU A 30 0.05 -4.27 -10.07
C LEU A 30 1.28 -5.19 -10.19
N ILE A 31 1.26 -6.35 -9.52
CA ILE A 31 2.32 -7.37 -9.61
C ILE A 31 2.37 -7.91 -11.05
N ASP A 32 1.24 -8.32 -11.62
CA ASP A 32 1.18 -8.82 -13.00
C ASP A 32 1.73 -7.78 -14.01
N ARG A 33 1.32 -6.52 -13.87
CA ARG A 33 1.80 -5.43 -14.73
C ARG A 33 3.30 -5.18 -14.53
N HIS A 34 3.79 -5.29 -13.30
CA HIS A 34 5.20 -5.09 -12.98
C HIS A 34 6.07 -6.23 -13.55
N GLU A 35 5.57 -7.47 -13.60
CA GLU A 35 6.25 -8.61 -14.21
C GLU A 35 6.27 -8.55 -15.75
N ASP A 36 5.19 -8.07 -16.38
CA ASP A 36 5.13 -7.87 -17.85
C ASP A 36 5.95 -6.67 -18.33
N THR A 37 6.28 -5.73 -17.42
CA THR A 37 7.06 -4.54 -17.76
C THR A 37 8.50 -4.90 -18.13
N ASP A 38 8.92 -4.51 -19.33
CA ASP A 38 10.31 -4.63 -19.77
C ASP A 38 11.20 -3.56 -19.10
N TRP A 39 11.70 -3.86 -17.90
CA TRP A 39 12.58 -3.00 -17.12
C TRP A 39 13.90 -2.67 -17.82
N SER A 40 14.31 -3.43 -18.84
CA SER A 40 15.49 -3.11 -19.64
C SER A 40 15.34 -1.82 -20.46
N LYS A 41 14.08 -1.38 -20.70
CA LYS A 41 13.76 -0.14 -21.39
C LYS A 41 13.76 1.07 -20.46
N VAL A 42 13.79 0.85 -19.14
CA VAL A 42 13.76 1.92 -18.14
C VAL A 42 15.21 2.32 -17.80
N PRO A 43 15.67 3.51 -18.21
CA PRO A 43 17.05 3.92 -17.96
C PRO A 43 17.29 4.11 -16.46
N GLY A 44 18.39 3.56 -15.97
CA GLY A 44 18.79 3.69 -14.56
C GLY A 44 18.23 2.63 -13.63
N ILE A 45 17.31 1.78 -14.10
CA ILE A 45 16.81 0.62 -13.35
C ILE A 45 17.56 -0.63 -13.80
N SER A 46 18.11 -1.36 -12.82
CA SER A 46 18.72 -2.67 -13.07
C SER A 46 17.67 -3.77 -12.95
N ALA A 47 17.88 -4.89 -13.66
CA ALA A 47 17.02 -6.06 -13.52
C ALA A 47 16.93 -6.53 -12.05
N THR A 48 18.03 -6.46 -11.30
CA THR A 48 18.08 -6.79 -9.88
C THR A 48 17.19 -5.88 -9.03
N GLU A 49 17.17 -4.59 -9.34
CA GLU A 49 16.33 -3.62 -8.62
C GLU A 49 14.85 -3.83 -8.91
N ALA A 50 14.50 -4.08 -10.18
CA ALA A 50 13.14 -4.47 -10.56
C ALA A 50 12.71 -5.77 -9.85
N SER A 51 13.56 -6.79 -9.82
CA SER A 51 13.25 -8.03 -9.09
C SER A 51 13.08 -7.81 -7.58
N ALA A 52 13.85 -6.90 -6.98
CA ALA A 52 13.71 -6.55 -5.58
C ALA A 52 12.37 -5.82 -5.28
N TRP A 53 11.87 -5.02 -6.23
CA TRP A 53 10.55 -4.40 -6.11
C TRP A 53 9.42 -5.41 -6.27
N THR A 54 9.51 -6.35 -7.22
CA THR A 54 8.54 -7.45 -7.35
C THR A 54 8.45 -8.27 -6.07
N ALA A 55 9.60 -8.63 -5.47
CA ALA A 55 9.62 -9.38 -4.22
C ALA A 55 8.92 -8.63 -3.06
N ARG A 56 9.13 -7.32 -2.95
CA ARG A 56 8.46 -6.49 -1.94
C ARG A 56 6.94 -6.36 -2.17
N LEU A 57 6.50 -6.33 -3.44
CA LEU A 57 5.08 -6.29 -3.77
C LEU A 57 4.38 -7.61 -3.40
N ILE A 58 5.02 -8.75 -3.66
CA ILE A 58 4.52 -10.07 -3.26
C ILE A 58 4.47 -10.19 -1.74
N GLU A 59 5.53 -9.79 -1.03
CA GLU A 59 5.55 -9.79 0.44
C GLU A 59 4.45 -8.90 1.02
N ALA A 60 4.23 -7.71 0.44
CA ALA A 60 3.13 -6.83 0.84
C ALA A 60 1.76 -7.49 0.64
N GLN A 61 1.56 -8.20 -0.46
CA GLN A 61 0.33 -8.96 -0.71
C GLN A 61 0.12 -10.08 0.31
N GLU A 62 1.17 -10.82 0.65
CA GLU A 62 1.12 -11.86 1.69
C GLU A 62 0.79 -11.26 3.05
N THR A 63 1.39 -10.12 3.43
CA THR A 63 1.08 -9.47 4.72
C THR A 63 -0.34 -8.94 4.84
N ILE A 64 -0.96 -8.51 3.73
CA ILE A 64 -2.37 -8.07 3.73
C ILE A 64 -3.29 -9.27 3.90
N GLN A 65 -2.97 -10.41 3.27
CA GLN A 65 -3.71 -11.67 3.44
C GLN A 65 -3.50 -12.28 4.85
N GLU A 66 -2.30 -12.19 5.42
CA GLU A 66 -2.00 -12.75 6.76
C GLU A 66 -2.59 -11.88 7.89
N GLY A 67 -2.72 -10.57 7.69
CA GLY A 67 -3.36 -9.65 8.63
C GLY A 67 -4.87 -9.88 8.82
N GLU A 68 -5.51 -10.65 7.94
CA GLU A 68 -6.92 -11.05 8.04
C GLU A 68 -7.12 -12.32 8.91
N PHE A 69 -6.04 -12.98 9.36
CA PHE A 69 -6.10 -14.23 10.12
C PHE A 69 -5.78 -14.09 11.63
N ASP A 70 -5.44 -12.89 12.10
CA ASP A 70 -5.25 -12.59 13.53
C ASP A 70 -6.52 -11.93 14.13
N GLU A 71 -7.61 -12.71 14.24
CA GLU A 71 -8.76 -12.42 15.14
C GLU A 71 -9.24 -13.64 15.93
#